data_AF-R8BCH2-F1
#
_entry.id   AF-R8BCH2-F1
#
_cell.length_a   1.000
_cell.length_b   1.000
_cell.length_c   1.000
_cell.angle_alpha   90.00
_cell.angle_beta   90.00
_cell.angle_gamma   90.00
#
_symmetry.space_group_name_H-M   'P 1'
#
loop_
_entity.id
_entity.type
_entity.pdbx_description
1 polymer ?
#
loop_
_entity_poly.entity_id
_entity_poly.type
_entity_poly.pdbx_seq_one_letter_code
_entity_poly.pdbx_strand_id
1 'polypeptide(L)'
;MLPTLIRRTAAASSKTPQWKILAALHPPKKVWPPDFSKLTHQEQLRYEKKYKRRVLLATARPRFIKYTKLAQLFAITFVIVYTVLFMDLSTEGQPFDGFRKWFWESLGFKYVSQKPPEGRAKRFDPITRTP
;
A
#
# COMPACT_ATOMS: atom_id res chain seq x y z
N MET A 1 41.18 16.17 14.80
CA MET A 1 40.24 17.26 14.45
C MET A 1 38.76 16.85 14.40
N LEU A 2 38.42 15.64 14.87
CA LEU A 2 37.03 15.15 14.96
C LEU A 2 36.19 15.65 16.16
N PRO A 3 36.73 16.14 17.30
CA PRO A 3 35.86 16.50 18.45
C PRO A 3 35.00 17.74 18.18
N THR A 4 35.41 18.60 17.24
CA THR A 4 34.64 19.78 16.83
C THR A 4 33.43 19.43 15.95
N LEU A 5 33.52 18.35 15.16
CA LEU A 5 32.41 17.84 14.35
C LEU A 5 31.32 17.23 15.24
N ILE A 6 31.71 16.44 16.25
CA ILE A 6 30.77 15.84 17.21
C ILE A 6 30.07 16.94 18.03
N ARG A 7 30.79 17.99 18.43
CA ARG A 7 30.19 19.14 19.14
C ARG A 7 29.21 19.93 18.26
N ARG A 8 29.47 20.03 16.95
CA ARG A 8 28.59 20.72 16.00
C ARG A 8 27.34 19.91 15.64
N THR A 9 27.43 18.58 15.53
CA THR A 9 26.25 17.73 15.27
C THR A 9 25.36 17.61 16.50
N ALA A 10 25.94 17.57 17.71
CA ALA A 10 25.16 17.56 18.97
C ALA A 10 24.37 18.87 19.19
N ALA A 11 24.92 20.02 18.80
CA ALA A 11 24.25 21.32 18.91
C ALA A 11 23.07 21.52 17.92
N ALA A 12 22.98 20.70 16.86
CA ALA A 12 21.90 20.78 15.88
C ALA A 12 20.60 20.08 16.31
N SER A 13 20.62 19.34 17.44
CA SER A 13 19.55 18.43 17.85
C SER A 13 18.55 19.02 18.86
N SER A 14 18.84 20.15 19.50
CA SER A 14 17.87 20.81 20.40
C SER A 14 16.94 21.77 19.63
N LYS A 15 16.26 21.28 18.60
CA LYS A 15 15.20 22.05 17.95
C LYS A 15 13.95 21.96 18.81
N THR A 16 13.69 22.99 19.61
CA THR A 16 12.35 23.24 20.14
C THR A 16 11.37 23.15 18.97
N PRO A 17 10.33 22.31 19.05
CA PRO A 17 9.45 22.12 17.93
C PRO A 17 8.80 23.45 17.57
N GLN A 18 8.75 23.76 16.26
CA GLN A 18 8.27 25.02 15.70
C GLN A 18 6.96 25.54 16.32
N TRP A 19 6.03 24.64 16.67
CA TRP A 19 4.76 25.01 17.30
C TRP A 19 4.93 25.63 18.70
N LYS A 20 5.99 25.30 19.46
CA LYS A 20 6.28 25.95 20.75
C LYS A 20 6.76 27.38 20.57
N ILE A 21 7.55 27.62 19.52
CA ILE A 21 8.02 28.97 19.15
C ILE A 21 6.80 29.82 18.73
N LEU A 22 5.95 29.27 17.87
CA LEU A 22 4.72 29.93 17.43
C LEU A 22 3.73 30.18 18.58
N ALA A 23 3.60 29.24 19.53
CA ALA A 23 2.73 29.39 20.70
C ALA A 23 3.22 30.47 21.68
N ALA A 24 4.54 30.69 21.78
CA ALA A 24 5.12 31.76 22.59
C ALA A 24 4.91 33.15 21.97
N LEU A 25 4.97 33.24 20.63
CA LEU A 25 4.74 34.49 19.88
C LEU A 25 3.25 34.87 19.82
N HIS A 26 2.38 33.87 19.73
CA HIS A 26 0.94 34.04 19.60
C HIS A 26 0.22 33.25 20.70
N PRO A 27 0.20 33.76 21.95
CA PRO A 27 -0.47 33.07 23.03
C PRO A 27 -1.96 32.94 22.70
N PRO A 28 -2.55 31.73 22.86
CA PRO A 28 -3.96 31.53 22.56
C PRO A 28 -4.82 32.33 23.55
N LYS A 29 -5.81 33.07 23.05
CA LYS A 29 -6.78 33.81 23.90
C LYS A 29 -7.51 32.91 24.91
N LYS A 30 -7.61 31.61 24.62
CA LYS A 30 -8.17 30.59 25.51
C LYS A 30 -7.23 29.39 25.55
N VAL A 31 -6.69 29.09 26.74
CA VAL A 31 -5.83 27.93 26.95
C VAL A 31 -6.66 26.66 26.74
N TRP A 32 -6.13 25.77 25.90
CA TRP A 32 -6.64 24.42 25.67
C TRP A 32 -5.57 23.46 26.17
N PRO A 33 -5.89 22.34 26.85
CA PRO A 33 -7.21 21.79 27.17
C PRO A 33 -7.89 22.49 28.34
N PRO A 34 -9.23 22.50 28.43
CA PRO A 34 -9.92 22.86 29.65
C PRO A 34 -9.61 21.80 30.71
N ASP A 35 -9.31 22.20 31.94
CA ASP A 35 -9.14 21.28 33.07
C ASP A 35 -10.48 20.60 33.40
N PHE A 36 -10.74 19.42 32.81
CA PHE A 36 -12.03 18.72 32.96
C PHE A 36 -12.46 18.51 34.41
N SER A 37 -11.51 18.34 35.34
CA SER A 37 -11.77 18.16 36.77
C SER A 37 -12.36 19.40 37.48
N LYS A 38 -12.20 20.59 36.90
CA LYS A 38 -12.75 21.85 37.44
C LYS A 38 -14.10 22.21 36.82
N LEU A 39 -14.52 21.50 35.77
CA LEU A 39 -15.78 21.77 35.08
C LEU A 39 -16.95 21.02 35.72
N THR A 40 -18.12 21.66 35.69
CA THR A 40 -19.35 21.02 36.14
C THR A 40 -19.69 19.84 35.24
N HIS A 41 -20.29 18.78 35.78
CA HIS A 41 -20.64 17.58 35.01
C HIS A 41 -21.48 17.87 33.75
N GLN A 42 -22.40 18.83 33.81
CA GLN A 42 -23.18 19.26 32.64
C GLN A 42 -22.32 19.86 31.52
N GLU A 43 -21.26 20.59 31.88
CA GLU A 43 -20.35 21.20 30.90
C GLU A 43 -19.46 20.15 30.26
N GLN A 44 -18.97 19.18 31.03
CA GLN A 44 -18.21 18.03 30.51
C GLN A 44 -19.01 17.29 29.43
N LEU A 45 -20.28 16.98 29.68
CA LEU A 45 -21.16 16.32 28.71
C LEU A 45 -21.39 17.17 27.43
N ARG A 46 -21.46 18.50 27.56
CA ARG A 46 -21.53 19.41 26.40
C ARG A 46 -20.25 19.35 25.56
N TYR A 47 -19.09 19.33 26.19
CA TYR A 47 -17.81 19.18 25.48
C TYR A 47 -17.69 17.80 24.83
N GLU A 48 -18.11 16.75 25.50
CA GLU A 48 -18.11 15.39 24.94
C GLU A 48 -19.00 15.31 23.68
N LYS A 49 -20.22 15.84 23.75
CA LYS A 49 -21.13 15.93 22.58
C LYS A 49 -20.49 16.73 21.45
N LYS A 50 -19.88 17.89 21.74
CA LYS A 50 -19.20 18.73 20.75
C LYS A 50 -18.01 18.00 20.11
N TYR A 51 -17.23 17.26 20.90
CA TYR A 51 -16.11 16.45 20.43
C TYR A 51 -16.59 15.33 19.50
N LYS A 52 -17.56 14.52 19.93
CA LYS A 52 -18.12 13.43 19.11
C LYS A 52 -18.64 13.94 17.77
N ARG A 53 -19.34 15.09 17.76
CA ARG A 53 -19.80 15.74 16.51
C ARG A 53 -18.65 16.14 15.60
N ARG A 54 -17.59 16.75 16.14
CA ARG A 54 -16.41 17.17 15.35
C ARG A 54 -15.65 15.98 14.79
N VAL A 55 -15.49 14.91 15.56
CA VAL A 55 -14.88 13.66 15.09
C VAL A 55 -15.73 13.06 13.98
N LEU A 56 -17.05 12.97 14.16
CA LEU A 56 -17.95 12.47 13.13
C LEU A 56 -17.85 13.29 11.84
N LEU A 57 -17.78 14.62 11.92
CA LEU A 57 -17.62 15.50 10.75
C LEU A 57 -16.23 15.37 10.10
N ALA A 58 -15.16 15.21 10.88
CA ALA A 58 -13.81 14.99 10.37
C ALA A 58 -13.72 13.62 9.68
N THR A 59 -14.31 12.59 10.27
CA THR A 59 -14.34 11.22 9.76
C THR A 59 -15.37 11.01 8.65
N ALA A 60 -16.39 11.86 8.53
CA ALA A 60 -17.35 11.85 7.43
C ALA A 60 -16.70 12.16 6.06
N ARG A 61 -15.47 12.66 6.05
CA ARG A 61 -14.71 12.91 4.82
C ARG A 61 -14.21 11.61 4.14
N PRO A 62 -13.80 11.75 2.88
CA PRO A 62 -14.47 11.26 1.67
C PRO A 62 -14.35 9.74 1.51
N ARG A 63 -15.44 9.01 1.76
CA ARG A 63 -15.49 7.53 1.60
C ARG A 63 -15.19 7.10 0.17
N PHE A 64 -15.62 7.89 -0.81
CA PHE A 64 -15.39 7.63 -2.23
C PHE A 64 -13.90 7.50 -2.57
N ILE A 65 -13.03 8.38 -2.03
CA ILE A 65 -11.58 8.31 -2.27
C ILE A 65 -10.97 7.04 -1.67
N LYS A 66 -11.49 6.56 -0.54
CA LYS A 66 -11.03 5.29 0.05
C LYS A 66 -11.40 4.13 -0.84
N TYR A 67 -12.62 4.12 -1.39
CA TYR A 67 -13.07 3.08 -2.31
C TYR A 67 -12.33 3.11 -3.64
N THR A 68 -12.07 4.28 -4.23
CA THR A 68 -11.32 4.36 -5.48
C THR A 68 -9.87 3.92 -5.30
N LYS A 69 -9.23 4.27 -4.18
CA LYS A 69 -7.89 3.76 -3.85
C LYS A 69 -7.89 2.24 -3.68
N LEU A 70 -8.90 1.68 -3.01
CA LEU A 70 -9.02 0.23 -2.85
C LEU A 70 -9.26 -0.45 -4.19
N ALA A 71 -10.14 0.10 -5.04
CA ALA A 71 -10.41 -0.40 -6.37
C ALA A 71 -9.18 -0.32 -7.28
N GLN A 72 -8.39 0.75 -7.19
CA GLN A 72 -7.13 0.89 -7.91
C GLN A 72 -6.13 -0.18 -7.47
N LEU A 73 -5.98 -0.40 -6.16
CA LEU A 73 -5.09 -1.44 -5.62
C LEU A 73 -5.57 -2.82 -6.07
N PHE A 74 -6.87 -3.09 -5.99
CA PHE A 74 -7.48 -4.32 -6.46
C PHE A 74 -7.25 -4.54 -7.95
N ALA A 75 -7.44 -3.53 -8.80
CA ALA A 75 -7.20 -3.64 -10.24
C ALA A 75 -5.74 -3.96 -10.55
N ILE A 76 -4.79 -3.29 -9.90
CA ILE A 76 -3.35 -3.57 -10.07
C ILE A 76 -3.03 -5.01 -9.66
N THR A 77 -3.47 -5.42 -8.46
CA THR A 77 -3.23 -6.78 -7.96
C THR A 77 -3.90 -7.83 -8.84
N PHE A 78 -5.13 -7.57 -9.31
CA PHE A 78 -5.86 -8.46 -10.19
C PHE A 78 -5.13 -8.69 -11.51
N VAL A 79 -4.60 -7.63 -12.13
CA VAL A 79 -3.80 -7.75 -13.36
C VAL A 79 -2.54 -8.57 -13.10
N ILE A 80 -1.81 -8.33 -12.00
CA ILE A 80 -0.60 -9.10 -11.65
C ILE A 80 -0.93 -10.58 -11.44
N VAL A 81 -1.99 -10.89 -10.70
CA VAL A 81 -2.42 -12.27 -10.49
C VAL A 81 -2.81 -12.92 -11.81
N TYR A 82 -3.52 -12.21 -12.68
CA TYR A 82 -3.89 -12.73 -14.00
C TYR A 82 -2.67 -13.03 -14.88
N THR A 83 -1.70 -12.11 -14.96
CA THR A 83 -0.48 -12.31 -15.76
C THR A 83 0.35 -13.47 -15.23
N VAL A 84 0.51 -13.58 -13.91
CA VAL A 84 1.29 -14.66 -13.30
C VAL A 84 0.56 -15.99 -13.41
N LEU A 85 -0.76 -16.06 -13.21
CA LEU A 85 -1.46 -17.33 -13.07
C LEU A 85 -2.08 -17.87 -14.37
N PHE A 86 -2.56 -17.00 -15.25
CA PHE A 86 -3.36 -17.38 -16.43
C PHE A 86 -2.73 -17.01 -17.77
N MET A 87 -1.92 -15.95 -17.85
CA MET A 87 -1.32 -15.52 -19.12
C MET A 87 -0.24 -16.52 -19.56
N ASP A 88 -0.46 -17.15 -20.71
CA ASP A 88 0.54 -17.97 -21.37
C ASP A 88 1.51 -17.08 -22.13
N LEU A 89 2.71 -16.86 -21.58
CA LEU A 89 3.78 -16.17 -22.31
C LEU A 89 4.34 -17.19 -23.30
N SER A 90 4.06 -17.01 -24.59
CA SER A 90 4.41 -17.90 -25.71
C SER A 90 5.92 -18.10 -25.95
N THR A 91 6.77 -17.77 -24.99
CA THR A 91 8.22 -18.02 -25.01
C THR A 91 8.47 -19.49 -24.65
N GLU A 92 9.51 -20.11 -25.24
CA GLU A 92 9.86 -21.55 -25.19
C GLU A 92 10.08 -22.19 -23.79
N GLY A 93 9.74 -21.51 -22.71
CA GLY A 93 9.60 -22.05 -21.37
C GLY A 93 8.76 -21.11 -20.52
N GLN A 94 7.60 -21.56 -20.05
CA GLN A 94 6.73 -20.75 -19.20
C GLN A 94 7.42 -20.48 -17.85
N PRO A 95 7.85 -19.24 -17.54
CA PRO A 95 8.68 -18.97 -16.36
C PRO A 95 7.93 -19.12 -15.04
N PHE A 96 6.60 -19.08 -15.06
CA PHE A 96 5.74 -19.16 -13.87
C PHE A 96 5.02 -20.52 -13.73
N ASP A 97 5.36 -21.53 -14.55
CA ASP A 97 4.71 -22.85 -14.53
C ASP A 97 4.84 -23.56 -13.17
N GLY A 98 6.02 -23.48 -12.55
CA GLY A 98 6.25 -24.02 -11.21
C GLY A 98 5.42 -23.34 -10.11
N PHE A 99 5.26 -22.01 -10.19
CA PHE A 99 4.44 -21.25 -9.23
C PHE A 99 2.94 -21.55 -9.41
N ARG A 100 2.48 -21.66 -10.66
CA ARG A 100 1.09 -22.04 -10.98
C ARG A 100 0.75 -23.42 -10.43
N LYS A 101 1.61 -24.42 -10.68
CA LYS A 101 1.42 -25.79 -10.18
C LYS A 101 1.27 -25.80 -8.67
N TRP A 102 2.21 -25.20 -7.94
CA TRP A 102 2.15 -25.11 -6.49
C TRP A 102 0.88 -24.39 -5.98
N PHE A 103 0.48 -23.28 -6.60
CA PHE A 103 -0.71 -22.53 -6.20
C PHE A 103 -2.01 -23.34 -6.41
N TRP A 104 -2.16 -23.97 -7.58
CA TRP A 104 -3.35 -24.77 -7.89
C TRP A 104 -3.39 -26.07 -7.08
N GLU A 105 -2.25 -26.73 -6.84
CA GLU A 105 -2.15 -27.90 -5.96
C GLU A 105 -2.49 -27.54 -4.50
N SER A 106 -2.05 -26.38 -4.01
CA SER A 106 -2.41 -25.88 -2.68
C SER A 106 -3.92 -25.59 -2.56
N LEU A 107 -4.59 -25.29 -3.67
CA LEU A 107 -6.05 -25.11 -3.74
C LEU A 107 -6.80 -26.41 -4.04
N GLY A 108 -6.10 -27.54 -4.22
CA GLY A 108 -6.69 -28.86 -4.50
C GLY A 108 -7.06 -29.10 -5.97
N PHE A 109 -6.65 -28.23 -6.89
CA PHE A 109 -6.91 -28.37 -8.33
C PHE A 109 -5.71 -28.96 -9.06
N LYS A 110 -5.95 -29.90 -9.99
CA LYS A 110 -4.90 -30.44 -10.86
C LYS A 110 -4.62 -29.45 -11.99
N TYR A 111 -3.46 -28.82 -11.95
CA TYR A 111 -3.00 -27.96 -13.04
C TYR A 111 -2.36 -28.80 -14.16
N VAL A 112 -3.00 -28.80 -15.34
CA VAL A 112 -2.44 -29.42 -16.55
C VAL A 112 -1.80 -28.31 -17.38
N SER A 113 -0.47 -28.27 -17.39
CA SER A 113 0.29 -27.36 -18.25
C SER A 113 0.12 -27.80 -19.70
N GLN A 114 -0.41 -26.93 -20.57
CA GLN A 114 -0.53 -27.18 -22.01
C GLN A 114 0.85 -27.04 -22.67
N LYS A 115 1.76 -28.00 -22.43
CA LYS A 115 3.00 -28.07 -23.19
C LYS A 115 2.62 -28.43 -24.63
N PRO A 116 3.00 -27.64 -25.67
CA PRO A 116 2.79 -28.06 -27.05
C PRO A 116 3.47 -29.42 -27.26
N PRO A 117 2.86 -30.35 -28.01
CA PRO A 117 3.37 -31.71 -28.16
C PRO A 117 4.80 -31.66 -28.69
N GLU A 118 5.71 -32.17 -27.86
CA GLU A 118 7.16 -32.29 -28.08
C GLU A 118 7.37 -33.32 -29.20
N GLY A 119 7.15 -32.93 -30.46
CA GLY A 119 7.25 -33.89 -31.57
C GLY A 119 6.79 -33.46 -32.97
N ARG A 120 6.29 -32.24 -33.19
CA ARG A 120 5.90 -31.78 -34.54
C ARG A 120 6.79 -30.66 -35.07
N ALA A 121 8.10 -30.83 -34.97
CA ALA A 121 9.05 -30.03 -35.74
C ALA A 121 9.95 -31.00 -36.53
N LYS A 122 10.03 -30.80 -37.85
CA LYS A 122 10.81 -31.51 -38.88
C LYS A 122 10.12 -32.68 -39.59
N ARG A 123 9.22 -32.35 -40.54
CA ARG A 123 9.10 -33.04 -41.84
C ARG A 123 8.66 -32.03 -42.90
N PHE A 124 9.59 -31.18 -43.31
CA PHE A 124 9.51 -30.53 -44.62
C PHE A 124 10.51 -31.27 -45.48
N ASP A 125 10.02 -32.22 -46.28
CA ASP A 125 10.85 -32.92 -47.26
C ASP A 125 11.01 -31.97 -48.47
N PRO A 126 12.22 -31.52 -48.82
CA PRO A 126 12.40 -30.79 -50.07
C PRO A 126 12.18 -31.76 -51.22
N ILE A 127 11.20 -31.47 -52.09
CA ILE A 127 10.95 -32.20 -53.32
C ILE A 127 12.16 -31.98 -54.24
N THR A 128 13.14 -32.88 -54.18
CA THR A 128 14.18 -32.96 -55.20
C THR A 128 13.56 -33.65 -56.41
N ARG A 129 13.17 -32.86 -57.42
CA ARG A 129 12.91 -33.36 -58.77
C ARG A 129 14.11 -32.97 -59.64
N THR A 130 14.85 -33.98 -60.07
CA THR A 130 15.86 -33.94 -61.14
C THR A 130 15.75 -35.25 -61.93
N PRO A 131 16.20 -35.30 -63.19
CA PRO A 131 16.17 -34.29 -64.25
C PRO A 131 14.93 -34.43 -65.16
#